data_AF-A0A1F8XN87-F1
#
_entry.id   AF-A0A1F8XN87-F1
#
_cell.length_a   1.000
_cell.length_b   1.000
_cell.length_c   1.000
_cell.angle_alpha   90.00
_cell.angle_beta   90.00
_cell.angle_gamma   90.00
#
_symmetry.space_group_name_H-M   'P 1'
#
loop_
_entity.id
_entity.type
_entity.pdbx_description
1 polymer ?
#
loop_
_entity_poly.entity_id
_entity_poly.type
_entity_poly.pdbx_seq_one_letter_code
_entity_poly.pdbx_strand_id
1 'polypeptide(L)'
;MSKAVSRRMLAAWLREIGVDYVLRPSPGAETLDDIRKEMTDCRRCPLCGGRGTIVFGVGNPRARLMFVGEGPGVEEDRQGEPFVGAAGKRLDKWIERIGLRREEVYIANIVKCRPPGNRVPFPEEAKACLPFLLRQVRAIRPEAICTLGSTALNHLLGVEEKITRVRGKWRELGGLPVLPTYHPAFILRNAAREAEVFEDFDTLASRLRIPPAK
;
A
#
# COMPACT_ATOMS: atom_id res chain seq x y z
N MET A 1 -2.62 7.85 -24.01
CA MET A 1 -1.85 6.59 -23.92
C MET A 1 -0.99 6.66 -22.66
N SER A 2 -1.37 5.95 -21.61
CA SER A 2 -0.56 5.85 -20.39
C SER A 2 0.74 5.14 -20.78
N LYS A 3 1.88 5.82 -20.66
CA LYS A 3 3.19 5.20 -20.91
C LYS A 3 3.40 4.17 -19.79
N ALA A 4 3.11 2.91 -20.06
CA ALA A 4 3.49 1.82 -19.17
C ALA A 4 5.00 1.95 -18.90
N VAL A 5 5.36 2.18 -17.63
CA VAL A 5 6.76 2.27 -17.22
C VAL A 5 7.39 0.91 -17.55
N SER A 6 8.31 0.88 -18.50
CA SER A 6 8.97 -0.37 -18.88
C SER A 6 9.64 -1.00 -17.65
N ARG A 7 9.73 -2.33 -17.58
CA ARG A 7 10.43 -3.03 -16.49
C ARG A 7 11.86 -2.50 -16.26
N ARG A 8 12.52 -2.01 -17.32
CA ARG A 8 13.85 -1.37 -17.26
C ARG A 8 13.82 0.00 -16.58
N MET A 9 12.80 0.82 -16.85
CA MET A 9 12.63 2.14 -16.24
C MET A 9 12.25 2.04 -14.76
N LEU A 10 11.34 1.13 -14.41
CA LEU A 10 10.99 0.87 -13.01
C LEU A 10 12.23 0.39 -12.25
N ALA A 11 12.98 -0.58 -12.78
CA ALA A 11 14.20 -1.04 -12.15
C ALA A 11 15.27 0.05 -12.01
N ALA A 12 15.38 0.97 -12.98
CA ALA A 12 16.31 2.10 -12.90
C ALA A 12 15.90 3.11 -11.83
N TRP A 13 14.61 3.47 -11.77
CA TRP A 13 14.07 4.36 -10.74
C TRP A 13 14.14 3.74 -9.34
N LEU A 14 13.84 2.45 -9.21
CA LEU A 14 13.99 1.71 -7.96
C LEU A 14 15.45 1.72 -7.49
N ARG A 15 16.42 1.49 -8.39
CA ARG A 15 17.84 1.65 -8.06
C ARG A 15 18.22 3.08 -7.67
N GLU A 16 17.66 4.09 -8.33
CA GLU A 16 17.89 5.50 -7.99
C GLU A 16 17.45 5.82 -6.55
N ILE A 17 16.35 5.22 -6.09
CA ILE A 17 15.87 5.37 -4.69
C ILE A 17 16.49 4.35 -3.72
N GLY A 18 17.57 3.67 -4.12
CA GLY A 18 18.32 2.73 -3.28
C GLY A 18 17.65 1.37 -3.08
N VAL A 19 16.72 0.99 -3.98
CA VAL A 19 16.01 -0.29 -3.94
C VAL A 19 16.43 -1.15 -5.12
N ASP A 20 17.22 -2.20 -4.86
CA ASP A 20 17.42 -3.26 -5.84
C ASP A 20 16.19 -4.20 -5.84
N TYR A 21 15.21 -3.86 -6.66
CA TYR A 21 13.97 -4.63 -6.78
C TYR A 21 14.09 -5.66 -7.92
N VAL A 22 14.62 -6.82 -7.56
CA VAL A 22 14.42 -8.05 -8.33
C VAL A 22 13.54 -8.95 -7.48
N LEU A 23 12.36 -9.33 -7.99
CA LEU A 23 11.52 -10.38 -7.39
C LEU A 23 12.22 -11.74 -7.57
N ARG A 24 13.31 -11.96 -6.84
CA ARG A 24 13.99 -13.26 -6.74
C ARG A 24 14.26 -13.56 -5.27
N PRO A 25 14.07 -14.82 -4.84
CA PRO A 25 14.48 -15.23 -3.50
C PRO A 25 16.00 -15.11 -3.37
N SER A 26 16.48 -14.40 -2.36
CA SER A 26 17.87 -14.46 -1.91
C SER A 26 17.93 -15.26 -0.61
N PRO A 27 18.85 -16.23 -0.47
CA PRO A 27 19.16 -16.82 0.84
C PRO A 27 19.54 -15.70 1.83
N GLY A 28 19.05 -15.76 3.07
CA GLY A 28 19.22 -14.66 4.04
C GLY A 28 18.34 -13.43 3.76
N ALA A 29 17.18 -13.61 3.12
CA ALA A 29 16.24 -12.53 2.82
C ALA A 29 15.83 -11.76 4.09
N GLU A 30 16.00 -10.45 4.02
CA GLU A 30 15.57 -9.47 5.01
C GLU A 30 14.13 -9.71 5.49
N THR A 31 13.95 -9.73 6.82
CA THR A 31 12.64 -9.94 7.44
C THR A 31 11.92 -8.61 7.73
N LEU A 32 10.61 -8.67 7.99
CA LEU A 32 9.87 -7.49 8.45
C LEU A 32 10.44 -6.93 9.76
N ASP A 33 10.97 -7.77 10.64
CA ASP A 33 11.57 -7.34 11.90
C ASP A 33 12.88 -6.59 11.68
N ASP A 34 13.70 -7.02 10.71
CA ASP A 34 14.93 -6.30 10.34
C ASP A 34 14.61 -4.89 9.82
N ILE A 35 13.61 -4.80 8.94
CA ILE A 35 13.14 -3.51 8.39
C ILE A 35 12.56 -2.63 9.50
N ARG A 36 11.80 -3.23 10.43
CA ARG A 36 11.20 -2.51 11.56
C ARG A 36 12.29 -1.95 12.48
N LYS A 37 13.32 -2.74 12.81
CA LYS A 37 14.45 -2.30 13.64
C LYS A 37 15.17 -1.10 13.02
N GLU A 38 15.48 -1.15 11.73
CA GLU A 38 16.12 -0.03 11.01
C GLU A 38 15.25 1.25 11.02
N MET A 39 13.93 1.10 10.97
CA MET A 39 13.02 2.24 10.89
C MET A 39 12.84 2.98 12.23
N THR A 40 13.22 2.38 13.36
CA THR A 40 12.84 2.83 14.73
C THR A 40 13.07 4.33 14.99
N ASP A 41 14.18 4.94 14.53
CA ASP A 41 14.40 6.40 14.56
C ASP A 41 14.66 6.98 13.16
N CYS A 42 13.84 6.58 12.18
CA CYS A 42 14.00 7.05 10.82
C CYS A 42 13.89 8.59 10.74
N ARG A 43 14.91 9.24 10.15
CA ARG A 43 14.98 10.70 9.93
C ARG A 43 15.19 11.07 8.46
N ARG A 44 14.83 10.16 7.54
CA ARG A 44 15.09 10.31 6.09
C ARG A 44 14.24 11.39 5.41
N CYS A 45 13.20 11.92 6.07
CA CYS A 45 12.37 12.98 5.52
C CYS A 45 11.76 13.87 6.62
N PRO A 46 11.28 15.08 6.30
CA PRO A 46 10.77 16.04 7.29
C PRO A 46 9.59 15.56 8.14
N LEU A 47 8.84 14.54 7.68
CA LEU A 47 7.72 13.96 8.43
C LEU A 47 8.14 13.40 9.79
N CYS A 48 9.43 13.10 10.01
CA CYS A 48 9.92 12.66 11.30
C CYS A 48 9.76 13.71 12.42
N GLY A 49 9.73 15.00 12.07
CA GLY A 49 9.64 16.08 13.06
C GLY A 49 8.25 16.27 13.68
N GLY A 50 7.21 15.74 13.04
CA GLY A 50 5.81 15.96 13.45
C GLY A 50 5.01 14.69 13.77
N ARG A 51 5.61 13.51 13.62
CA ARG A 51 4.93 12.24 13.95
C ARG A 51 4.85 12.05 15.46
N GLY A 52 3.77 11.44 15.94
CA GLY A 52 3.72 10.80 17.26
C GLY A 52 4.45 9.47 17.22
N THR A 53 4.12 8.62 16.25
CA THR A 53 4.74 7.30 16.10
C THR A 53 4.91 6.91 14.64
N ILE A 54 5.76 5.91 14.41
CA ILE A 54 5.92 5.33 13.08
C ILE A 54 4.86 4.25 12.87
N VAL A 55 4.08 4.39 11.82
CA VAL A 55 3.05 3.43 11.41
C VAL A 55 3.64 2.50 10.36
N PHE A 56 4.30 1.45 10.82
CA PHE A 56 5.07 0.53 9.97
C PHE A 56 4.20 -0.22 8.93
N GLY A 57 3.13 -0.85 9.42
CA GLY A 57 2.35 -1.85 8.71
C GLY A 57 1.94 -2.97 9.66
N VAL A 58 0.84 -3.65 9.37
CA VAL A 58 0.29 -4.72 10.22
C VAL A 58 -0.31 -5.84 9.38
N GLY A 59 -0.32 -7.06 9.91
CA GLY A 59 -0.99 -8.22 9.31
C GLY A 59 -0.06 -9.41 9.11
N ASN A 60 -0.46 -10.34 8.25
CA ASN A 60 0.25 -11.59 8.02
C ASN A 60 1.60 -11.36 7.30
N PRO A 61 2.75 -11.77 7.86
CA PRO A 61 4.06 -11.65 7.22
C PRO A 61 4.22 -12.51 5.94
N ARG A 62 3.26 -13.39 5.67
CA ARG A 62 3.14 -14.23 4.46
C ARG A 62 1.81 -13.99 3.74
N ALA A 63 1.23 -12.79 3.88
CA ALA A 63 -0.05 -12.45 3.26
C ALA A 63 0.00 -12.63 1.74
N ARG A 64 -1.03 -13.29 1.18
CA ARG A 64 -1.22 -13.41 -0.28
C ARG A 64 -1.67 -12.07 -0.91
N LEU A 65 -2.31 -11.21 -0.12
CA LEU A 65 -2.81 -9.90 -0.52
C LEU A 65 -2.26 -8.81 0.39
N MET A 66 -1.74 -7.74 -0.21
CA MET A 66 -1.28 -6.56 0.50
C MET A 66 -2.07 -5.32 0.09
N PHE A 67 -2.57 -4.54 1.06
CA PHE A 67 -3.19 -3.25 0.84
C PHE A 67 -2.19 -2.12 1.09
N VAL A 68 -2.18 -1.14 0.19
CA VAL A 68 -1.29 0.03 0.27
C VAL A 68 -2.12 1.31 0.19
N GLY A 69 -2.12 2.09 1.27
CA GLY A 69 -2.70 3.43 1.33
C GLY A 69 -1.68 4.56 1.19
N GLU A 70 -2.16 5.79 1.41
CA GLU A 70 -1.35 7.01 1.26
C GLU A 70 -0.38 7.22 2.43
N GLY A 71 -0.92 7.36 3.65
CA GLY A 71 -0.18 7.73 4.84
C GLY A 71 -1.06 7.64 6.10
N PRO A 72 -0.46 7.75 7.31
CA PRO A 72 -1.21 7.73 8.56
C PRO A 72 -2.10 8.96 8.74
N GLY A 73 -3.27 8.77 9.34
CA GLY A 73 -4.08 9.84 9.91
C GLY A 73 -3.76 10.05 11.40
N VAL A 74 -4.61 10.84 12.08
CA VAL A 74 -4.44 11.18 13.51
C VAL A 74 -4.44 9.93 14.39
N GLU A 75 -5.39 9.03 14.17
CA GLU A 75 -5.55 7.86 15.04
C GLU A 75 -4.45 6.84 14.79
N GLU A 76 -4.05 6.67 13.53
CA GLU A 76 -2.93 5.82 13.15
C GLU A 76 -1.62 6.31 13.78
N ASP A 77 -1.36 7.62 13.75
CA ASP A 77 -0.18 8.25 14.37
C ASP A 77 -0.16 8.14 15.90
N ARG A 78 -1.34 8.00 16.53
CA ARG A 78 -1.46 7.77 17.97
C ARG A 78 -1.23 6.30 18.33
N GLN A 79 -1.79 5.39 17.54
CA GLN A 79 -1.81 3.95 17.86
C GLN A 79 -0.62 3.16 17.28
N GLY A 80 0.01 3.67 16.23
CA GLY A 80 1.10 2.97 15.52
C GLY A 80 0.63 1.91 14.53
N GLU A 81 -0.67 1.84 14.28
CA GLU A 81 -1.27 0.88 13.36
C GLU A 81 -1.96 1.58 12.19
N PRO A 82 -1.82 1.08 10.96
CA PRO A 82 -2.42 1.71 9.79
C PRO A 82 -3.92 1.42 9.74
N PHE A 83 -4.72 2.35 9.22
CA PHE A 83 -6.16 2.12 8.99
C PHE A 83 -6.88 1.64 10.26
N VAL A 84 -6.85 2.44 11.33
CA VAL A 84 -7.60 2.20 12.59
C VAL A 84 -8.77 3.18 12.78
N GLY A 85 -8.75 4.31 12.07
CA GLY A 85 -9.86 5.27 12.04
C GLY A 85 -11.07 4.80 11.22
N ALA A 86 -11.99 5.73 10.92
CA ALA A 86 -13.21 5.43 10.16
C ALA A 86 -12.93 4.83 8.77
N ALA A 87 -11.88 5.31 8.09
CA ALA A 87 -11.43 4.76 6.81
C ALA A 87 -10.96 3.32 6.96
N GLY A 88 -10.32 2.99 8.08
CA GLY A 88 -9.86 1.64 8.38
C GLY A 88 -10.99 0.67 8.65
N LYS A 89 -11.95 1.06 9.49
CA LYS A 89 -13.17 0.25 9.73
C LYS A 89 -13.92 -0.06 8.44
N ARG A 90 -13.93 0.88 7.49
CA ARG A 90 -14.53 0.67 6.17
C ARG A 90 -13.72 -0.34 5.34
N LEU A 91 -12.39 -0.24 5.34
CA LEU A 91 -11.51 -1.22 4.69
C LEU A 91 -11.73 -2.63 5.28
N ASP A 92 -11.84 -2.75 6.60
CA ASP A 92 -12.09 -4.03 7.27
C ASP A 92 -13.38 -4.69 6.75
N LYS A 93 -14.45 -3.92 6.57
CA LYS A 93 -15.71 -4.42 5.99
C LYS A 93 -15.55 -4.91 4.56
N TRP A 94 -14.70 -4.28 3.76
CA TRP A 94 -14.43 -4.73 2.39
C TRP A 94 -13.60 -6.01 2.36
N ILE A 95 -12.63 -6.14 3.28
CA ILE A 95 -11.82 -7.36 3.47
C ILE A 95 -12.73 -8.53 3.89
N GLU A 96 -13.60 -8.31 4.88
CA GLU A 96 -14.59 -9.29 5.34
C GLU A 96 -15.52 -9.73 4.20
N ARG A 97 -15.97 -8.79 3.36
CA ARG A 97 -16.87 -9.06 2.23
C ARG A 97 -16.28 -10.04 1.21
N ILE A 98 -14.96 -10.06 1.04
CA ILE A 98 -14.30 -11.02 0.14
C ILE A 98 -13.86 -12.30 0.86
N GLY A 99 -14.34 -12.55 2.07
CA GLY A 99 -14.08 -13.78 2.82
C GLY A 99 -12.71 -13.83 3.49
N LEU A 100 -12.05 -12.68 3.68
CA LEU A 100 -10.79 -12.59 4.42
C LEU A 100 -11.00 -11.88 5.76
N ARG A 101 -10.07 -12.11 6.69
CA ARG A 101 -9.93 -11.34 7.93
C ARG A 101 -8.76 -10.37 7.82
N ARG A 102 -8.79 -9.29 8.60
CA ARG A 102 -7.74 -8.25 8.60
C ARG A 102 -6.35 -8.82 8.87
N GLU A 103 -6.26 -9.80 9.76
CA GLU A 103 -5.03 -10.49 10.12
C GLU A 103 -4.50 -11.44 9.04
N GLU A 104 -5.30 -11.79 8.01
CA GLU A 104 -4.89 -12.66 6.91
C GLU A 104 -4.20 -11.90 5.76
N VAL A 105 -4.42 -10.59 5.70
CA VAL A 105 -3.80 -9.67 4.73
C VAL A 105 -2.67 -8.89 5.38
N TYR A 106 -1.93 -8.11 4.59
CA TYR A 106 -0.98 -7.13 5.12
C TYR A 106 -1.40 -5.72 4.70
N ILE A 107 -1.40 -4.77 5.62
CA ILE A 107 -1.84 -3.40 5.39
C ILE A 107 -0.68 -2.45 5.69
N ALA A 108 -0.38 -1.56 4.76
CA ALA A 108 0.66 -0.56 4.90
C ALA A 108 0.33 0.72 4.12
N ASN A 109 1.18 1.74 4.25
CA ASN A 109 1.09 3.00 3.50
C ASN A 109 2.39 3.32 2.77
N ILE A 110 2.32 4.22 1.78
CA ILE A 110 3.49 4.79 1.08
C ILE A 110 4.42 5.48 2.07
N VAL A 111 3.89 6.41 2.87
CA VAL A 111 4.65 7.02 3.98
C VAL A 111 4.26 6.39 5.32
N LYS A 112 5.23 6.32 6.25
CA LYS A 112 5.06 5.70 7.57
C LYS A 112 4.84 6.70 8.71
N CYS A 113 4.83 7.99 8.39
CA CYS A 113 4.69 9.10 9.33
C CYS A 113 3.54 9.99 8.86
N ARG A 114 2.74 10.49 9.80
CA ARG A 114 1.60 11.35 9.49
C ARG A 114 2.05 12.70 8.90
N PRO A 115 1.57 13.10 7.71
CA PRO A 115 1.76 14.46 7.22
C PRO A 115 1.00 15.49 8.08
N PRO A 116 1.57 16.68 8.33
CA PRO A 116 0.89 17.75 9.07
C PRO A 116 -0.48 18.07 8.47
N GLY A 117 -1.52 18.12 9.30
CA GLY A 117 -2.89 18.38 8.85
C GLY A 117 -3.50 17.28 7.98
N ASN A 118 -2.94 16.07 7.94
CA ASN A 118 -3.35 14.97 7.04
C ASN A 118 -3.32 15.38 5.56
N ARG A 119 -2.41 16.30 5.18
CA ARG A 119 -2.18 16.63 3.78
C ARG A 119 -1.67 15.41 3.01
N VAL A 120 -1.78 15.48 1.69
CA VAL A 120 -1.08 14.52 0.82
C VAL A 120 0.43 14.63 1.06
N PRO A 121 1.17 13.51 1.19
CA PRO A 121 2.62 13.54 1.28
C PRO A 121 3.25 14.22 0.07
N PHE A 122 4.32 14.97 0.27
CA PHE A 122 5.07 15.53 -0.85
C PHE A 122 5.82 14.42 -1.60
N PRO A 123 6.10 14.59 -2.91
CA PRO A 123 6.83 13.59 -3.68
C PRO A 123 8.14 13.14 -3.05
N GLU A 124 8.92 14.05 -2.46
CA GLU A 124 10.19 13.73 -1.79
C GLU A 124 10.00 12.94 -0.49
N GLU A 125 8.90 13.19 0.25
CA GLU A 125 8.58 12.42 1.46
C GLU A 125 8.20 10.99 1.11
N ALA A 126 7.40 10.82 0.04
CA ALA A 126 7.08 9.51 -0.51
C ALA A 126 8.33 8.82 -1.05
N LYS A 127 9.16 9.51 -1.85
CA LYS A 127 10.42 8.98 -2.40
C LYS A 127 11.36 8.48 -1.31
N ALA A 128 11.51 9.22 -0.22
CA ALA A 128 12.36 8.85 0.91
C ALA A 128 11.84 7.64 1.71
N CYS A 129 10.51 7.45 1.76
CA CYS A 129 9.87 6.42 2.58
C CYS A 129 9.59 5.12 1.81
N LEU A 130 9.33 5.22 0.51
CA LEU A 130 8.98 4.10 -0.37
C LEU A 130 9.96 2.92 -0.32
N PRO A 131 11.29 3.10 -0.17
CA PRO A 131 12.22 1.98 -0.03
C PRO A 131 11.83 0.99 1.07
N PHE A 132 11.27 1.47 2.18
CA PHE A 132 10.80 0.58 3.24
C PHE A 132 9.56 -0.21 2.82
N LEU A 133 8.61 0.40 2.11
CA LEU A 133 7.44 -0.32 1.61
C LEU A 133 7.84 -1.41 0.62
N LEU A 134 8.77 -1.13 -0.28
CA LEU A 134 9.22 -2.11 -1.27
C LEU A 134 10.01 -3.25 -0.64
N ARG A 135 10.78 -2.96 0.42
CA ARG A 135 11.40 -3.98 1.27
C ARG A 135 10.35 -4.84 1.98
N GLN A 136 9.26 -4.24 2.49
CA GLN A 136 8.13 -4.99 3.05
C GLN A 136 7.49 -5.91 2.00
N VAL A 137 7.20 -5.39 0.80
CA VAL A 137 6.67 -6.18 -0.33
C VAL A 137 7.60 -7.35 -0.66
N ARG A 138 8.92 -7.12 -0.70
CA ARG A 138 9.91 -8.16 -0.97
C ARG A 138 9.99 -9.21 0.14
N ALA A 139 9.86 -8.82 1.41
CA ALA A 139 9.86 -9.74 2.54
C ALA A 139 8.61 -10.62 2.57
N ILE A 140 7.43 -10.01 2.30
CA ILE A 140 6.13 -10.69 2.35
C ILE A 140 5.91 -11.57 1.11
N ARG A 141 6.33 -11.10 -0.06
CA ARG A 141 6.09 -11.72 -1.39
C ARG A 141 4.60 -12.00 -1.63
N PRO A 142 3.72 -10.97 -1.59
CA PRO A 142 2.30 -11.18 -1.86
C PRO A 142 2.09 -11.65 -3.30
N GLU A 143 0.94 -12.28 -3.56
CA GLU A 143 0.50 -12.64 -4.90
C GLU A 143 -0.13 -11.45 -5.64
N ALA A 144 -0.67 -10.47 -4.90
CA ALA A 144 -1.20 -9.22 -5.44
C ALA A 144 -1.11 -8.06 -4.43
N ILE A 145 -1.06 -6.83 -4.96
CA ILE A 145 -1.23 -5.59 -4.19
C ILE A 145 -2.55 -4.91 -4.58
N CYS A 146 -3.28 -4.39 -3.61
CA CYS A 146 -4.37 -3.45 -3.84
C CYS A 146 -3.97 -2.05 -3.36
N THR A 147 -3.90 -1.08 -4.28
CA THR A 147 -3.60 0.32 -3.91
C THR A 147 -4.89 1.09 -3.69
N LEU A 148 -4.98 1.77 -2.55
CA LEU A 148 -6.14 2.54 -2.12
C LEU A 148 -5.95 4.02 -2.49
N GLY A 149 -6.56 4.45 -3.59
CA GLY A 149 -6.49 5.84 -4.08
C GLY A 149 -5.32 6.14 -5.04
N SER A 150 -5.38 7.32 -5.66
CA SER A 150 -4.38 7.78 -6.65
C SER A 150 -2.99 7.91 -6.05
N THR A 151 -2.86 8.45 -4.83
CA THR A 151 -1.55 8.69 -4.22
C THR A 151 -0.77 7.39 -4.02
N ALA A 152 -1.42 6.35 -3.48
CA ALA A 152 -0.82 5.03 -3.32
C ALA A 152 -0.40 4.43 -4.67
N LEU A 153 -1.29 4.48 -5.67
CA LEU A 153 -1.01 3.97 -7.02
C LEU A 153 0.19 4.68 -7.66
N ASN A 154 0.16 6.02 -7.68
CA ASN A 154 1.10 6.85 -8.40
C ASN A 154 2.50 6.74 -7.82
N HIS A 155 2.64 6.76 -6.49
CA HIS A 155 3.94 6.57 -5.84
C HIS A 155 4.45 5.14 -5.94
N LEU A 156 3.58 4.13 -5.85
CA LEU A 156 4.04 2.74 -5.94
C LEU A 156 4.54 2.41 -7.36
N LEU A 157 3.85 2.87 -8.40
CA LEU A 157 4.16 2.52 -9.78
C LEU A 157 5.00 3.56 -10.54
N GLY A 158 5.22 4.75 -9.97
CA GLY A 158 5.89 5.85 -10.66
C GLY A 158 5.08 6.37 -11.86
N VAL A 159 3.76 6.53 -11.69
CA VAL A 159 2.83 6.97 -12.74
C VAL A 159 2.03 8.20 -12.29
N GLU A 160 1.32 8.83 -13.22
CA GLU A 160 0.43 9.95 -12.93
C GLU A 160 -0.97 9.65 -13.48
N GLU A 161 -1.76 8.90 -12.70
CA GLU A 161 -3.08 8.43 -13.10
C GLU A 161 -4.21 8.93 -12.18
N LYS A 162 -5.37 9.20 -12.80
CA LYS A 162 -6.60 9.52 -12.07
C LYS A 162 -7.30 8.24 -11.68
N ILE A 163 -7.54 8.02 -10.38
CA ILE A 163 -8.09 6.78 -9.84
C ILE A 163 -9.42 6.39 -10.52
N THR A 164 -10.27 7.36 -10.83
CA THR A 164 -11.57 7.16 -11.49
C THR A 164 -11.47 6.53 -12.88
N ARG A 165 -10.32 6.63 -13.55
CA ARG A 165 -10.09 6.06 -14.90
C ARG A 165 -9.47 4.66 -14.85
N VAL A 166 -8.76 4.36 -13.77
CA VAL A 166 -7.87 3.19 -13.68
C VAL A 166 -8.29 2.16 -12.65
N ARG A 167 -9.22 2.48 -11.73
CA ARG A 167 -9.76 1.50 -10.77
C ARG A 167 -10.25 0.23 -11.47
N GLY A 168 -10.09 -0.91 -10.81
CA GLY A 168 -10.52 -2.23 -11.32
C GLY A 168 -9.71 -2.77 -12.50
N LYS A 169 -8.72 -2.03 -13.00
CA LYS A 169 -7.88 -2.46 -14.12
C LYS A 169 -6.51 -2.87 -13.60
N TRP A 170 -6.14 -4.13 -13.80
CA TRP A 170 -4.84 -4.66 -13.41
C TRP A 170 -3.67 -3.83 -13.96
N ARG A 171 -2.67 -3.66 -13.11
CA ARG A 171 -1.35 -3.06 -13.37
C ARG A 171 -0.28 -4.04 -12.87
N GLU A 172 0.97 -3.66 -13.04
CA GLU A 172 2.10 -4.51 -12.64
C GLU A 172 3.22 -3.67 -11.99
N LEU A 173 3.78 -4.19 -10.89
CA LEU A 173 5.02 -3.73 -10.27
C LEU A 173 6.09 -4.83 -10.44
N GLY A 174 6.89 -4.75 -11.50
CA GLY A 174 8.02 -5.66 -11.73
C GLY A 174 7.63 -7.15 -11.75
N GLY A 175 6.47 -7.49 -12.31
CA GLY A 175 5.89 -8.84 -12.32
C GLY A 175 4.78 -9.07 -11.30
N LEU A 176 4.66 -8.22 -10.28
CA LEU A 176 3.64 -8.34 -9.23
C LEU A 176 2.33 -7.66 -9.66
N PRO A 177 1.19 -8.37 -9.74
CA PRO A 177 -0.10 -7.76 -10.05
C PRO A 177 -0.52 -6.69 -9.04
N VAL A 178 -0.99 -5.54 -9.54
CA VAL A 178 -1.50 -4.43 -8.72
C VAL A 178 -2.91 -4.06 -9.19
N LEU A 179 -3.89 -4.07 -8.29
CA LEU A 179 -5.25 -3.59 -8.57
C LEU A 179 -5.52 -2.28 -7.83
N PRO A 180 -5.64 -1.14 -8.54
CA PRO A 180 -6.06 0.10 -7.91
C PRO A 180 -7.57 0.12 -7.65
N THR A 181 -7.97 0.74 -6.53
CA THR A 181 -9.36 1.05 -6.19
C THR A 181 -9.45 2.38 -5.42
N TYR A 182 -10.65 2.83 -5.06
CA TYR A 182 -10.82 4.05 -4.27
C TYR A 182 -10.25 3.92 -2.87
N HIS A 183 -9.81 5.05 -2.32
CA HIS A 183 -9.45 5.13 -0.92
C HIS A 183 -10.73 5.09 -0.04
N PRO A 184 -10.76 4.35 1.09
CA PRO A 184 -11.93 4.30 1.97
C PRO A 184 -12.44 5.68 2.42
N ALA A 185 -11.53 6.61 2.74
CA ALA A 185 -11.90 7.98 3.10
C ALA A 185 -12.66 8.73 1.98
N PHE A 186 -12.40 8.41 0.70
CA PHE A 186 -13.17 8.97 -0.41
C PHE A 186 -14.60 8.40 -0.42
N ILE A 187 -14.76 7.09 -0.21
CA ILE A 187 -16.07 6.43 -0.16
C ILE A 187 -16.91 6.90 1.02
N LEU A 188 -16.29 7.18 2.18
CA LEU A 188 -17.02 7.76 3.32
C LEU A 188 -17.73 9.08 2.98
N ARG A 189 -17.24 9.84 1.99
CA ARG A 189 -17.86 11.08 1.50
C ARG A 189 -18.68 10.88 0.23
N ASN A 190 -18.57 9.72 -0.43
CA ASN A 190 -19.13 9.42 -1.75
C ASN A 190 -19.72 8.00 -1.76
N ALA A 191 -20.63 7.72 -0.83
CA ALA A 191 -21.14 6.36 -0.57
C ALA A 191 -21.75 5.69 -1.81
N ALA A 192 -22.35 6.46 -2.73
CA ALA A 192 -22.91 5.95 -3.98
C ALA A 192 -21.90 5.21 -4.87
N ARG A 193 -20.59 5.44 -4.66
CA ARG A 193 -19.51 4.81 -5.44
C ARG A 193 -18.95 3.54 -4.78
N GLU A 194 -19.53 3.09 -3.67
CA GLU A 194 -19.06 1.89 -2.96
C GLU A 194 -19.28 0.60 -3.78
N ALA A 195 -20.33 0.56 -4.60
CA ALA A 195 -20.57 -0.56 -5.52
C ALA A 195 -19.38 -0.79 -6.47
N GLU A 196 -18.73 0.27 -6.94
CA GLU A 196 -17.51 0.18 -7.77
C GLU A 196 -16.34 -0.47 -7.02
N VAL A 197 -16.24 -0.25 -5.70
CA VAL A 197 -15.22 -0.89 -4.86
C VAL A 197 -15.52 -2.37 -4.69
N PHE A 198 -16.79 -2.75 -4.54
CA PHE A 198 -17.17 -4.15 -4.44
C PHE A 198 -16.79 -4.93 -5.70
N GLU A 199 -17.02 -4.37 -6.90
CA GLU A 199 -16.56 -4.95 -8.16
C GLU A 199 -15.03 -5.16 -8.21
N ASP A 200 -14.27 -4.17 -7.71
CA ASP A 200 -12.80 -4.25 -7.63
C ASP A 200 -12.37 -5.38 -6.68
N PHE A 201 -13.03 -5.49 -5.55
CA PHE A 201 -12.75 -6.50 -4.53
C PHE A 201 -13.15 -7.91 -5.01
N ASP A 202 -14.25 -8.07 -5.74
CA ASP A 202 -14.63 -9.32 -6.38
C ASP A 202 -13.60 -9.74 -7.47
N THR A 203 -13.01 -8.75 -8.16
CA THR A 203 -11.89 -8.97 -9.10
C THR A 203 -10.63 -9.45 -8.38
N LEU A 204 -10.29 -8.89 -7.21
CA LEU A 204 -9.19 -9.37 -6.35
C LEU A 204 -9.44 -10.81 -5.90
N ALA A 205 -10.64 -11.09 -5.37
CA ALA A 205 -11.02 -12.41 -4.87
C ALA A 205 -10.91 -13.47 -5.97
N SER A 206 -11.41 -13.17 -7.16
CA SER A 206 -11.33 -14.05 -8.33
C SER A 206 -9.89 -14.35 -8.72
N ARG A 207 -9.02 -13.34 -8.77
CA ARG A 207 -7.60 -13.51 -9.14
C ARG A 207 -6.83 -14.37 -8.14
N LEU A 208 -7.12 -14.18 -6.85
CA LEU A 208 -6.49 -14.90 -5.74
C LEU A 208 -7.18 -16.22 -5.40
N ARG A 209 -8.27 -16.57 -6.10
CA ARG A 209 -9.08 -17.77 -5.85
C ARG A 209 -9.52 -17.85 -4.38
N ILE A 210 -9.92 -16.71 -3.82
CA ILE A 210 -10.45 -16.65 -2.46
C ILE A 210 -11.87 -17.25 -2.51
N PRO A 211 -12.20 -18.24 -1.66
CA PRO A 211 -13.53 -18.79 -1.63
C PRO A 211 -14.54 -17.72 -1.19
N PRO A 212 -15.78 -17.76 -1.71
CA PRO A 212 -16.82 -16.82 -1.29
C PRO A 212 -17.02 -16.90 0.23
N ALA A 213 -17.30 -15.74 0.85
CA ALA A 213 -17.65 -15.68 2.26
C ALA A 213 -18.86 -16.61 2.53
N LYS A 214 -18.76 -17.41 3.60
CA LYS A 214 -19.85 -18.28 4.07
C LYS A 214 -20.97 -17.48 4.70
#